data_AF-A0A9E7D417-F1
#
_entry.id   AF-A0A9E7D417-F1
#
_cell.length_a   1.000
_cell.length_b   1.000
_cell.length_c   1.000
_cell.angle_alpha   90.00
_cell.angle_beta   90.00
_cell.angle_gamma   90.00
#
_symmetry.space_group_name_H-M   'P 1'
#
loop_
_entity.id
_entity.type
_entity.pdbx_description
1 polymer ?
#
loop_
_entity_poly.entity_id
_entity_poly.type
_entity_poly.pdbx_seq_one_letter_code
_entity_poly.pdbx_strand_id
1 'polypeptide(L)'
;MSPPSSRLAHYLPPRLRQLPGLVLPELAILLALLAAALALLGFAFIADEVVEGETHAFDQAVLLAFRAPGDPADPLGPAWLEIVMRDVTALGGTTVLTLLTLIVAGFLAIDGKRAAALFVLLATSSGGLLSYALKLGFERPRPDLVAHLVDVRTLSFPSGHAMGSAITFLTLGVLIVRTERKRRVKAYALAVAVGLTLLVGFSRIYLGVHWPTDVLAGWCAGSAWALLCWITVLLLQRRGKVESPTGNGSEDASPRTPPS
;
A
#
# COMPACT_ATOMS: atom_id res chain seq x y z
N MET A 1 22.64 -30.92 33.51
CA MET A 1 21.21 -30.63 33.37
C MET A 1 21.01 -29.81 32.10
N SER A 2 20.52 -30.43 31.04
CA SER A 2 20.27 -29.82 29.72
C SER A 2 18.76 -29.98 29.41
N PRO A 3 18.06 -28.97 28.86
CA PRO A 3 16.62 -29.05 28.68
C PRO A 3 16.26 -29.81 27.39
N PRO A 4 15.15 -30.58 27.36
CA PRO A 4 14.67 -31.25 26.15
C PRO A 4 13.62 -30.40 25.43
N SER A 5 14.00 -29.59 24.45
CA SER A 5 13.06 -28.83 23.60
C SER A 5 12.97 -29.35 22.15
N SER A 6 13.50 -30.54 21.86
CA SER A 6 13.52 -31.12 20.51
C SER A 6 12.25 -31.88 20.10
N ARG A 7 11.24 -32.02 20.96
CA ARG A 7 10.07 -32.88 20.69
C ARG A 7 8.99 -32.27 19.80
N LEU A 8 9.00 -30.95 19.56
CA LEU A 8 8.00 -30.30 18.70
C LEU A 8 8.33 -30.33 17.21
N ALA A 9 9.58 -30.65 16.83
CA ALA A 9 9.97 -30.79 15.43
C ALA A 9 9.42 -32.07 14.77
N HIS A 10 8.87 -33.01 15.56
CA HIS A 10 8.45 -34.33 15.11
C HIS A 10 7.01 -34.40 14.56
N TYR A 11 6.22 -33.34 14.72
CA TYR A 11 4.83 -33.28 14.23
C TYR A 11 4.67 -32.62 12.86
N LEU A 12 5.77 -32.23 12.19
CA LEU A 12 5.68 -31.69 10.84
C LEU A 12 5.73 -32.83 9.81
N PRO A 13 4.73 -32.95 8.92
CA PRO A 13 4.71 -34.00 7.91
C PRO A 13 5.96 -33.90 7.00
N PRO A 14 6.61 -35.02 6.63
CA PRO A 14 7.87 -35.05 5.89
C PRO A 14 7.85 -34.27 4.56
N ARG A 15 6.68 -34.17 3.93
CA ARG A 15 6.47 -33.46 2.66
C ARG A 15 6.73 -31.95 2.76
N LEU A 16 6.57 -31.34 3.93
CA LEU A 16 6.84 -29.91 4.13
C LEU A 16 8.33 -29.59 4.38
N ARG A 17 9.16 -30.61 4.66
CA ARG A 17 10.62 -30.45 4.82
C ARG A 17 11.40 -30.51 3.50
N GLN A 18 10.76 -30.96 2.41
CA GLN A 18 11.43 -31.26 1.13
C GLN A 18 11.07 -30.30 -0.01
N LEU A 19 10.28 -29.24 0.24
CA LEU A 19 10.11 -28.21 -0.78
C LEU A 19 11.47 -27.52 -0.99
N PRO A 20 12.07 -27.60 -2.21
CA PRO A 20 13.33 -26.93 -2.45
C PRO A 20 13.15 -25.44 -2.20
N GLY A 21 14.16 -24.77 -1.63
CA GLY A 21 14.14 -23.35 -1.26
C GLY A 21 13.78 -22.37 -2.40
N LEU A 22 13.56 -22.86 -3.61
CA LEU A 22 13.07 -22.14 -4.79
C LEU A 22 11.53 -22.00 -4.89
N VAL A 23 10.73 -22.92 -4.33
CA VAL A 23 9.26 -22.93 -4.58
C VAL A 23 8.53 -21.81 -3.86
N LEU A 24 8.91 -21.53 -2.60
CA LEU A 24 8.27 -20.49 -1.78
C LEU A 24 8.41 -19.07 -2.36
N PRO A 25 9.59 -18.61 -2.81
CA PRO A 25 9.73 -17.28 -3.36
C PRO A 25 9.17 -17.16 -4.79
N GLU A 26 9.05 -18.26 -5.55
CA GLU A 26 8.34 -18.27 -6.84
C GLU A 26 6.83 -18.22 -6.66
N LEU A 27 6.27 -19.01 -5.74
CA LEU A 27 4.86 -18.95 -5.37
C LEU A 27 4.47 -17.56 -4.88
N ALA A 28 5.31 -16.91 -4.06
CA ALA A 28 5.06 -15.54 -3.60
C ALA A 28 4.98 -14.54 -4.77
N ILE A 29 5.82 -14.68 -5.80
CA ILE A 29 5.77 -13.82 -6.99
C ILE A 29 4.50 -14.11 -7.80
N LEU A 30 4.14 -15.38 -8.01
CA LEU A 30 2.92 -15.76 -8.72
C LEU A 30 1.67 -15.24 -8.02
N LEU A 31 1.60 -15.36 -6.69
CA LEU A 31 0.51 -14.81 -5.89
C LEU A 31 0.46 -13.29 -5.95
N ALA A 32 1.61 -12.61 -5.92
CA ALA A 32 1.67 -11.15 -6.08
C ALA A 32 1.23 -10.70 -7.48
N LEU A 33 1.62 -11.43 -8.53
CA LEU A 33 1.17 -11.16 -9.90
C LEU A 33 -0.33 -11.38 -10.05
N LEU A 34 -0.86 -12.48 -9.49
CA LEU A 34 -2.29 -12.75 -9.48
C LEU A 34 -3.05 -11.64 -8.74
N ALA A 35 -2.59 -11.23 -7.56
CA ALA A 35 -3.19 -10.15 -6.81
C ALA A 35 -3.16 -8.80 -7.57
N ALA A 36 -2.04 -8.49 -8.23
CA ALA A 36 -1.93 -7.29 -9.07
C ALA A 36 -2.88 -7.36 -10.28
N ALA A 37 -2.99 -8.51 -10.94
CA ALA A 37 -3.91 -8.72 -12.05
C ALA A 37 -5.36 -8.58 -11.62
N LEU A 38 -5.76 -9.19 -10.50
CA LEU A 38 -7.11 -9.04 -9.94
C LEU A 38 -7.41 -7.59 -9.55
N ALA A 39 -6.44 -6.87 -8.98
CA ALA A 39 -6.59 -5.46 -8.65
C ALA A 39 -6.76 -4.59 -9.92
N LEU A 40 -6.00 -4.87 -10.99
CA LEU A 40 -6.16 -4.17 -12.27
C LEU A 40 -7.49 -4.50 -12.95
N LEU A 41 -7.94 -5.76 -12.91
CA LEU A 41 -9.26 -6.15 -13.41
C LEU A 41 -10.38 -5.49 -12.63
N GLY A 42 -10.26 -5.43 -11.29
CA GLY A 42 -11.20 -4.70 -10.44
C GLY A 42 -11.24 -3.21 -10.76
N PHE A 43 -10.07 -2.58 -10.98
CA PHE A 43 -10.01 -1.19 -11.45
C PHE A 43 -10.71 -1.00 -12.80
N ALA A 44 -10.42 -1.87 -13.78
CA ALA A 44 -10.99 -1.79 -15.12
C ALA A 44 -12.51 -1.96 -15.08
N PHE A 45 -13.01 -2.94 -14.34
CA PHE A 45 -14.44 -3.16 -14.13
C PHE A 45 -15.12 -1.94 -13.52
N ILE A 46 -14.58 -1.39 -12.41
CA ILE A 46 -15.15 -0.19 -11.78
C ILE A 46 -15.10 1.00 -12.74
N ALA A 47 -14.00 1.16 -13.48
CA ALA A 47 -13.84 2.26 -14.43
C ALA A 47 -14.88 2.20 -15.55
N ASP A 48 -15.15 1.02 -16.08
CA ASP A 48 -16.16 0.76 -17.12
C ASP A 48 -17.56 1.16 -16.62
N GLU A 49 -17.96 0.62 -15.46
CA GLU A 49 -19.25 0.88 -14.81
C GLU A 49 -19.43 2.35 -14.39
N VAL A 50 -18.34 3.05 -14.08
CA VAL A 50 -18.34 4.50 -13.82
C VAL A 50 -18.52 5.31 -15.09
N VAL A 51 -17.92 4.89 -16.21
CA VAL A 51 -18.06 5.55 -17.51
C VAL A 51 -19.47 5.35 -18.07
N GLU A 52 -20.06 4.17 -17.87
CA GLU A 52 -21.44 3.87 -18.26
C GLU A 52 -22.49 4.54 -17.35
N GLY A 53 -22.08 4.97 -16.15
CA GLY A 53 -22.96 5.64 -15.18
C GLY A 53 -23.83 4.69 -14.35
N GLU A 54 -23.64 3.38 -14.47
CA GLU A 54 -24.43 2.37 -13.74
C GLU A 54 -24.16 2.42 -12.22
N THR A 55 -23.02 2.97 -11.83
CA THR A 55 -22.59 3.09 -10.42
C THR A 55 -23.30 4.18 -9.62
N HIS A 56 -24.01 5.11 -10.27
CA HIS A 56 -24.59 6.28 -9.59
C HIS A 56 -25.52 5.90 -8.43
N ALA A 57 -26.40 4.92 -8.61
CA ALA A 57 -27.35 4.51 -7.57
C ALA A 57 -26.62 3.94 -6.34
N PHE A 58 -25.60 3.10 -6.56
CA PHE A 58 -24.75 2.55 -5.51
C PHE A 58 -23.98 3.65 -4.77
N ASP A 59 -23.33 4.53 -5.54
CA ASP A 59 -22.50 5.60 -5.02
C ASP A 59 -23.31 6.58 -4.15
N GLN A 60 -24.51 6.96 -4.59
CA GLN A 60 -25.42 7.80 -3.82
C GLN A 60 -25.94 7.09 -2.56
N ALA A 61 -26.35 5.83 -2.68
CA ALA A 61 -26.88 5.08 -1.54
C ALA A 61 -25.86 4.98 -0.40
N VAL A 62 -24.59 4.70 -0.72
CA VAL A 62 -23.52 4.61 0.27
C VAL A 62 -23.19 5.98 0.87
N LEU A 63 -23.15 7.05 0.07
CA LEU A 63 -22.91 8.40 0.62
C LEU A 63 -24.03 8.85 1.57
N LEU A 64 -25.29 8.65 1.16
CA LEU A 64 -26.44 9.00 1.98
C LEU A 64 -26.54 8.16 3.25
N ALA A 65 -26.03 6.93 3.25
CA ALA A 65 -25.93 6.11 4.45
C ALA A 65 -25.03 6.70 5.55
N PHE A 66 -24.17 7.68 5.22
CA PHE A 66 -23.36 8.45 6.17
C PHE A 66 -23.95 9.83 6.49
N ARG A 67 -25.21 10.10 6.13
CA ARG A 67 -25.89 11.37 6.38
C ARG A 67 -27.12 11.19 7.25
N ALA A 68 -27.46 12.24 7.99
CA ALA A 68 -28.67 12.27 8.79
C ALA A 68 -29.90 12.11 7.88
N PRO A 69 -30.89 11.26 8.24
CA PRO A 69 -32.13 11.14 7.46
C PRO A 69 -32.83 12.50 7.35
N GLY A 70 -32.98 13.01 6.13
CA GLY A 70 -33.62 14.30 5.85
C GLY A 70 -32.68 15.51 5.86
N ASP A 71 -31.41 15.36 6.24
CA ASP A 71 -30.39 16.40 6.14
C ASP A 71 -29.07 15.85 5.54
N PRO A 72 -28.92 15.88 4.19
CA PRO A 72 -27.70 15.44 3.51
C PRO A 72 -26.45 16.26 3.82
N ALA A 73 -26.58 17.44 4.45
CA ALA A 73 -25.46 18.25 4.86
C ALA A 73 -24.85 17.79 6.19
N ASP A 74 -25.64 17.09 7.02
CA ASP A 74 -25.22 16.65 8.35
C ASP A 74 -24.65 15.22 8.32
N PRO A 75 -23.35 15.02 8.60
CA PRO A 75 -22.75 13.69 8.67
C PRO A 75 -23.18 12.95 9.93
N LEU A 76 -23.42 11.63 9.81
CA LEU A 76 -23.78 10.81 10.97
C LEU A 76 -22.62 10.71 11.97
N GLY A 77 -22.89 11.13 13.20
CA GLY A 77 -22.02 10.88 14.34
C GLY A 77 -21.84 12.12 15.22
N PRO A 78 -21.10 11.97 16.34
CA PRO A 78 -20.74 13.11 17.16
C PRO A 78 -19.69 13.99 16.45
N ALA A 79 -19.67 15.29 16.74
CA ALA A 79 -18.78 16.27 16.10
C ALA A 79 -17.28 15.90 16.14
N TRP A 80 -16.83 15.18 17.16
CA TRP A 80 -15.43 14.72 17.24
C TRP A 80 -15.08 13.73 16.12
N LEU A 81 -16.05 12.97 15.60
CA LEU A 81 -15.83 12.00 14.53
C LEU A 81 -15.41 12.71 13.24
N GLU A 82 -16.01 13.86 12.93
CA GLU A 82 -15.60 14.67 11.78
C GLU A 82 -14.15 15.14 11.89
N ILE A 83 -13.73 15.58 13.09
CA ILE A 83 -12.36 16.01 13.35
C ILE A 83 -11.41 14.84 13.11
N VAL A 84 -11.71 13.67 13.68
CA VAL A 84 -10.92 12.45 13.47
C VAL A 84 -10.85 12.07 12.00
N MET A 85 -11.95 12.17 11.24
CA MET A 85 -11.94 11.86 9.81
C MET A 85 -11.13 12.86 8.99
N ARG A 86 -11.12 14.14 9.37
CA ARG A 86 -10.22 15.16 8.79
C ARG A 86 -8.74 14.85 9.07
N ASP A 87 -8.41 14.43 10.29
CA ASP A 87 -7.04 14.08 10.66
C ASP A 87 -6.57 12.79 9.97
N VAL A 88 -7.44 11.77 9.92
CA VAL A 88 -7.18 10.51 9.21
C VAL A 88 -6.98 10.77 7.72
N THR A 89 -7.82 11.59 7.08
CA THR A 89 -7.62 11.89 5.66
C THR A 89 -6.32 12.65 5.41
N ALA A 90 -5.83 13.45 6.37
CA ALA A 90 -4.58 14.18 6.21
C ALA A 90 -3.38 13.24 6.05
N LEU A 91 -3.42 12.04 6.65
CA LEU A 91 -2.40 11.00 6.46
C LEU A 91 -2.27 10.54 5.01
N GLY A 92 -3.35 10.64 4.22
CA GLY A 92 -3.38 10.36 2.79
C GLY A 92 -3.07 11.56 1.89
N GLY A 93 -2.82 12.73 2.49
CA GLY A 93 -2.56 13.97 1.76
C GLY A 93 -1.21 13.94 1.06
N THR A 94 -1.13 14.50 -0.15
CA THR A 94 0.09 14.53 -0.96
C THR A 94 1.29 15.08 -0.20
N THR A 95 1.10 16.15 0.59
CA THR A 95 2.15 16.74 1.42
C THR A 95 2.69 15.75 2.45
N VAL A 96 1.80 15.10 3.23
CA VAL A 96 2.19 14.15 4.28
C VAL A 96 2.86 12.93 3.67
N LEU A 97 2.30 12.36 2.62
CA LEU A 97 2.89 11.21 1.93
C LEU A 97 4.24 11.53 1.30
N THR A 98 4.41 12.74 0.75
CA THR A 98 5.69 13.20 0.20
C THR A 98 6.73 13.36 1.30
N LEU A 99 6.40 14.04 2.39
CA LEU A 99 7.30 14.20 3.54
C LEU A 99 7.70 12.85 4.13
N LEU A 100 6.74 11.95 4.35
CA LEU A 100 7.00 10.59 4.82
C LEU A 100 7.95 9.84 3.89
N THR A 101 7.70 9.91 2.58
CA THR A 101 8.55 9.27 1.55
C THR A 101 9.97 9.82 1.61
N LEU A 102 10.15 11.14 1.67
CA LEU A 102 11.46 11.79 1.73
C LEU A 102 12.20 11.46 3.03
N ILE A 103 11.51 11.47 4.17
CA ILE A 103 12.10 11.11 5.46
C ILE A 103 12.59 9.66 5.44
N VAL A 104 11.75 8.72 4.99
CA VAL A 104 12.14 7.31 4.92
C VAL A 104 13.27 7.09 3.91
N ALA A 105 13.18 7.68 2.71
CA ALA A 105 14.23 7.56 1.70
C ALA A 105 15.55 8.16 2.18
N GLY A 106 15.52 9.33 2.85
CA GLY A 106 16.68 9.97 3.46
C GLY A 106 17.30 9.11 4.55
N PHE A 107 16.50 8.56 5.45
CA PHE A 107 16.96 7.61 6.46
C PHE A 107 17.64 6.39 5.83
N LEU A 108 17.01 5.77 4.83
CA LEU A 108 17.58 4.62 4.12
C LEU A 108 18.88 4.97 3.39
N ALA A 109 19.00 6.18 2.83
CA ALA A 109 20.21 6.64 2.17
C ALA A 109 21.37 6.82 3.18
N ILE A 110 21.09 7.37 4.36
CA ILE A 110 22.06 7.52 5.46
C ILE A 110 22.49 6.15 6.00
N ASP A 111 21.56 5.21 6.12
CA ASP A 111 21.80 3.82 6.53
C ASP A 111 22.49 2.96 5.44
N GLY A 112 22.94 3.58 4.33
CA GLY A 112 23.64 2.92 3.22
C GLY A 112 22.75 2.10 2.28
N LYS A 113 21.44 2.01 2.54
CA LYS A 113 20.45 1.24 1.76
C LYS A 113 19.93 2.02 0.54
N ARG A 114 20.84 2.49 -0.31
CA ARG A 114 20.55 3.37 -1.47
C ARG A 114 19.52 2.77 -2.44
N ALA A 115 19.59 1.48 -2.71
CA ALA A 115 18.61 0.80 -3.57
C ALA A 115 17.19 0.81 -3.00
N ALA A 116 17.03 0.65 -1.68
CA ALA A 116 15.73 0.72 -1.02
C ALA A 116 15.18 2.15 -1.00
N ALA A 117 16.06 3.14 -0.76
CA ALA A 117 15.70 4.56 -0.85
C ALA A 117 15.17 4.92 -2.24
N LEU A 118 15.91 4.53 -3.29
CA LEU A 118 15.52 4.77 -4.68
C LEU A 118 14.21 4.05 -5.02
N PHE A 119 14.02 2.81 -4.56
CA PHE A 119 12.77 2.08 -4.75
C PHE A 119 11.57 2.83 -4.18
N VAL A 120 11.63 3.29 -2.92
CA VAL A 120 10.53 4.01 -2.27
C VAL A 120 10.22 5.32 -3.01
N LEU A 121 11.26 6.07 -3.41
CA LEU A 121 11.10 7.30 -4.19
C LEU A 121 10.45 7.03 -5.55
N LEU A 122 10.96 6.06 -6.31
CA LEU A 122 10.44 5.76 -7.64
C LEU A 122 9.02 5.21 -7.57
N ALA A 123 8.72 4.27 -6.66
CA ALA A 123 7.38 3.69 -6.55
C ALA A 123 6.31 4.74 -6.24
N THR A 124 6.59 5.65 -5.29
CA THR A 124 5.64 6.70 -4.88
C THR A 124 5.52 7.83 -5.90
N SER A 125 6.64 8.34 -6.44
CA SER A 125 6.61 9.42 -7.45
C SER A 125 5.98 8.99 -8.77
N SER A 126 6.35 7.82 -9.30
CA SER A 126 5.72 7.27 -10.50
C SER A 126 4.25 6.92 -10.29
N GLY A 127 3.90 6.46 -9.08
CA GLY A 127 2.52 6.21 -8.67
C GLY A 127 1.68 7.49 -8.61
N GLY A 128 2.24 8.58 -8.09
CA GLY A 128 1.62 9.90 -8.10
C GLY A 128 1.39 10.43 -9.52
N LEU A 129 2.37 10.25 -10.42
CA LEU A 129 2.24 10.60 -11.83
C LEU A 129 1.14 9.78 -12.52
N LEU A 130 1.08 8.47 -12.25
CA LEU A 130 0.00 7.61 -12.76
C LEU A 130 -1.37 8.09 -12.26
N SER A 131 -1.49 8.40 -10.97
CA SER A 131 -2.74 8.93 -10.41
C SER A 131 -3.18 10.24 -11.09
N TYR A 132 -2.22 11.13 -11.37
CA TYR A 132 -2.49 12.36 -12.09
C TYR A 132 -2.92 12.11 -13.54
N ALA A 133 -2.23 11.20 -14.25
CA ALA A 133 -2.58 10.84 -15.63
C ALA A 133 -3.97 10.20 -15.73
N LEU A 134 -4.32 9.28 -14.82
CA LEU A 134 -5.65 8.67 -14.77
C LEU A 134 -6.74 9.73 -14.58
N LYS A 135 -6.52 10.70 -13.68
CA LYS A 135 -7.48 11.79 -13.48
C LYS A 135 -7.79 12.56 -14.75
N LEU A 136 -6.76 12.91 -15.52
CA LEU A 136 -6.93 13.62 -16.80
C LEU A 136 -7.65 12.76 -17.85
N GLY A 137 -7.60 11.43 -17.75
CA GLY A 137 -8.27 10.54 -18.68
C GLY A 137 -9.77 10.37 -18.44
N PHE A 138 -10.22 10.40 -17.17
CA PHE A 138 -11.63 10.12 -16.82
C PHE A 138 -12.49 11.38 -16.62
N GLU A 139 -11.90 12.50 -16.21
CA GLU A 139 -12.59 13.79 -16.05
C GLU A 139 -13.90 13.77 -15.22
N ARG A 140 -14.05 12.80 -14.32
CA ARG A 140 -15.27 12.63 -13.52
C ARG A 140 -15.48 13.81 -12.53
N PRO A 141 -16.71 14.36 -12.43
CA PRO A 141 -17.05 15.37 -11.41
C PRO A 141 -17.09 14.76 -9.99
N ARG A 142 -16.93 15.60 -8.96
CA ARG A 142 -17.06 15.20 -7.54
C ARG A 142 -18.52 15.11 -7.12
N PRO A 143 -18.85 14.38 -6.03
CA PRO A 143 -20.20 14.37 -5.49
C PRO A 143 -20.64 15.77 -5.08
N ASP A 144 -21.76 16.25 -5.58
CA ASP A 144 -22.43 17.51 -5.19
C ASP A 144 -23.66 17.26 -4.31
N LEU A 145 -24.01 15.98 -4.10
CA LEU A 145 -25.13 15.53 -3.28
C LEU A 145 -25.00 15.88 -1.79
N VAL A 146 -23.78 16.01 -1.29
CA VAL A 146 -23.48 16.27 0.12
C VAL A 146 -22.46 17.40 0.26
N ALA A 147 -22.51 18.13 1.36
CA ALA A 147 -21.55 19.19 1.64
C ALA A 147 -20.11 18.63 1.72
N HIS A 148 -19.16 19.32 1.07
CA HIS A 148 -17.75 18.98 1.17
C HIS A 148 -17.19 19.46 2.51
N LEU A 149 -16.76 18.53 3.34
CA LEU A 149 -16.20 18.85 4.66
C LEU A 149 -14.72 19.28 4.60
N VAL A 150 -14.12 19.25 3.39
CA VAL A 150 -12.77 19.76 3.05
C VAL A 150 -12.74 20.24 1.59
N ASP A 151 -12.05 21.35 1.31
CA ASP A 151 -11.95 21.92 -0.04
C ASP A 151 -11.04 21.08 -0.96
N VAL A 152 -11.54 20.72 -2.16
CA VAL A 152 -10.74 20.05 -3.19
C VAL A 152 -11.10 20.53 -4.60
N ARG A 153 -10.13 21.06 -5.36
CA ARG A 153 -10.35 21.64 -6.70
C ARG A 153 -9.92 20.75 -7.87
N THR A 154 -9.69 19.45 -7.63
CA THR A 154 -9.20 18.50 -8.65
C THR A 154 -10.26 17.45 -8.98
N LEU A 155 -10.14 16.81 -10.15
CA LEU A 155 -11.00 15.71 -10.63
C LEU A 155 -11.15 14.56 -9.61
N SER A 156 -12.28 13.84 -9.68
CA SER A 156 -12.69 12.88 -8.65
C SER A 156 -12.07 11.49 -8.83
N PHE A 157 -12.10 10.94 -10.05
CA PHE A 157 -11.74 9.55 -10.33
C PHE A 157 -10.31 9.39 -10.89
N PRO A 158 -9.53 8.40 -10.41
CA PRO A 158 -9.70 7.70 -9.13
C PRO A 158 -9.31 8.61 -7.95
N SER A 159 -9.68 8.20 -6.73
CA SER A 159 -9.31 8.95 -5.52
C SER A 159 -7.80 8.97 -5.29
N GLY A 160 -7.19 10.15 -5.40
CA GLY A 160 -5.75 10.32 -5.20
C GLY A 160 -5.27 10.03 -3.77
N HIS A 161 -6.10 10.28 -2.75
CA HIS A 161 -5.77 9.93 -1.36
C HIS A 161 -5.80 8.41 -1.16
N ALA A 162 -6.80 7.71 -1.71
CA ALA A 162 -6.89 6.25 -1.63
C ALA A 162 -5.74 5.57 -2.40
N MET A 163 -5.47 6.03 -3.63
CA MET A 163 -4.38 5.52 -4.44
C MET A 163 -3.00 5.82 -3.85
N GLY A 164 -2.76 7.07 -3.44
CA GLY A 164 -1.49 7.49 -2.84
C GLY A 164 -1.19 6.75 -1.54
N SER A 165 -2.18 6.64 -0.64
CA SER A 165 -2.02 5.88 0.61
C SER A 165 -1.79 4.39 0.39
N ALA A 166 -2.47 3.76 -0.58
CA ALA A 166 -2.20 2.38 -0.96
C ALA A 166 -0.75 2.21 -1.46
N ILE A 167 -0.30 3.07 -2.36
CA ILE A 167 1.06 3.01 -2.90
C ILE A 167 2.10 3.19 -1.78
N THR A 168 1.99 4.25 -0.99
CA THR A 168 3.00 4.58 0.02
C THR A 168 2.98 3.58 1.18
N PHE A 169 1.84 3.34 1.82
CA PHE A 169 1.81 2.51 3.02
C PHE A 169 2.10 1.05 2.72
N LEU A 170 1.59 0.49 1.62
CA LEU A 170 1.90 -0.90 1.25
C LEU A 170 3.36 -1.07 0.85
N THR A 171 3.95 -0.10 0.13
CA THR A 171 5.38 -0.12 -0.20
C THR A 171 6.25 -0.12 1.06
N LEU A 172 5.92 0.74 2.03
CA LEU A 172 6.63 0.80 3.31
C LEU A 172 6.41 -0.46 4.16
N GLY A 173 5.18 -0.98 4.22
CA GLY A 173 4.85 -2.21 4.92
C GLY A 173 5.65 -3.40 4.36
N VAL A 174 5.72 -3.53 3.03
CA VAL A 174 6.50 -4.56 2.37
C VAL A 174 8.00 -4.39 2.65
N LEU A 175 8.52 -3.16 2.64
CA LEU A 175 9.92 -2.90 2.98
C LEU A 175 10.26 -3.41 4.40
N ILE A 176 9.41 -3.12 5.38
CA ILE A 176 9.56 -3.61 6.77
C ILE A 176 9.49 -5.14 6.82
N VAL A 177 8.54 -5.75 6.10
CA VAL A 177 8.39 -7.21 6.03
C VAL A 177 9.66 -7.89 5.52
N ARG A 178 10.45 -7.25 4.65
CA ARG A 178 11.73 -7.78 4.18
C ARG A 178 12.86 -7.70 5.20
N THR A 179 12.99 -6.54 5.83
CA THR A 179 14.16 -6.22 6.65
C THR A 179 14.05 -6.87 8.02
N GLU A 180 12.82 -7.05 8.51
CA GLU A 180 12.57 -7.67 9.80
C GLU A 180 12.70 -9.19 9.79
N ARG A 181 13.09 -9.77 10.93
CA ARG A 181 13.11 -11.24 11.14
C ARG A 181 11.90 -11.73 11.91
N LYS A 182 11.35 -10.91 12.82
CA LYS A 182 10.28 -11.30 13.75
C LYS A 182 8.92 -11.33 13.04
N ARG A 183 8.31 -12.50 12.92
CA ARG A 183 6.99 -12.69 12.26
C ARG A 183 5.88 -11.77 12.81
N ARG A 184 5.87 -11.54 14.13
CA ARG A 184 4.88 -10.64 14.77
C ARG A 184 5.00 -9.20 14.30
N VAL A 185 6.23 -8.70 14.14
CA VAL A 185 6.49 -7.33 13.65
C VAL A 185 6.09 -7.21 12.18
N LYS A 186 6.37 -8.24 11.36
CA LYS A 186 5.92 -8.29 9.96
C LYS A 186 4.40 -8.21 9.85
N ALA A 187 3.68 -9.03 10.62
CA ALA A 187 2.22 -9.06 10.62
C ALA A 187 1.65 -7.71 11.09
N TYR A 188 2.22 -7.13 12.16
CA TYR A 188 1.83 -5.81 12.64
C TYR A 188 2.06 -4.72 11.60
N ALA A 189 3.24 -4.65 10.98
CA ALA A 189 3.56 -3.64 9.98
C ALA A 189 2.63 -3.72 8.76
N LEU A 190 2.32 -4.94 8.29
CA LEU A 190 1.38 -5.13 7.18
C LEU A 190 -0.05 -4.77 7.58
N ALA A 191 -0.48 -5.13 8.79
CA ALA A 191 -1.80 -4.78 9.31
C ALA A 191 -1.96 -3.26 9.44
N VAL A 192 -0.94 -2.55 9.94
CA VAL A 192 -0.93 -1.09 10.02
C VAL A 192 -0.97 -0.46 8.64
N ALA A 193 -0.15 -0.96 7.69
CA ALA A 193 -0.13 -0.44 6.32
C ALA A 193 -1.50 -0.56 5.65
N VAL A 194 -2.10 -1.76 5.68
CA VAL A 194 -3.44 -2.02 5.12
C VAL A 194 -4.50 -1.19 5.87
N GLY A 195 -4.44 -1.16 7.20
CA GLY A 195 -5.37 -0.40 8.03
C GLY A 195 -5.36 1.09 7.70
N LEU A 196 -4.18 1.71 7.57
CA LEU A 196 -4.07 3.12 7.19
C LEU A 196 -4.59 3.38 5.76
N THR A 197 -4.28 2.51 4.80
CA THR A 197 -4.82 2.60 3.44
C THR A 197 -6.35 2.59 3.43
N LEU A 198 -6.97 1.67 4.18
CA LEU A 198 -8.42 1.55 4.28
C LEU A 198 -9.05 2.73 5.02
N LEU A 199 -8.46 3.16 6.13
CA LEU A 199 -8.95 4.31 6.92
C LEU A 199 -8.91 5.61 6.11
N VAL A 200 -7.81 5.85 5.39
CA VAL A 200 -7.69 7.02 4.51
C VAL A 200 -8.78 7.00 3.44
N GLY A 201 -8.97 5.91 2.72
CA GLY A 201 -10.00 5.87 1.68
C GLY A 201 -11.42 6.03 2.25
N PHE A 202 -11.71 5.36 3.37
CA PHE A 202 -13.01 5.47 4.06
C PHE A 202 -13.30 6.91 4.48
N SER A 203 -12.32 7.62 5.03
CA SER A 203 -12.48 9.03 5.43
C SER A 203 -12.90 9.93 4.25
N ARG A 204 -12.50 9.61 3.01
CA ARG A 204 -12.92 10.37 1.81
C ARG A 204 -14.40 10.21 1.48
N ILE A 205 -14.95 9.03 1.72
CA ILE A 205 -16.39 8.74 1.54
C ILE A 205 -17.16 9.48 2.64
N TYR A 206 -16.75 9.31 3.90
CA TYR A 206 -17.40 9.97 5.04
C TYR A 206 -17.43 11.50 4.88
N LEU A 207 -16.29 12.11 4.49
CA LEU A 207 -16.17 13.55 4.28
C LEU A 207 -16.93 14.07 3.04
N GLY A 208 -17.55 13.18 2.25
CA GLY A 208 -18.41 13.55 1.13
C GLY A 208 -17.68 14.05 -0.11
N VAL A 209 -16.37 13.86 -0.19
CA VAL A 209 -15.52 14.46 -1.24
C VAL A 209 -15.19 13.51 -2.38
N HIS A 210 -15.51 12.23 -2.24
CA HIS A 210 -15.33 11.21 -3.27
C HIS A 210 -16.50 10.24 -3.29
N TRP A 211 -16.81 9.74 -4.48
CA TRP A 211 -17.71 8.61 -4.63
C TRP A 211 -17.05 7.34 -4.08
N PRO A 212 -17.81 6.40 -3.50
CA PRO A 212 -17.30 5.09 -3.08
C PRO A 212 -16.49 4.38 -4.17
N THR A 213 -16.97 4.40 -5.42
CA THR A 213 -16.26 3.84 -6.57
C THR A 213 -14.91 4.52 -6.85
N ASP A 214 -14.77 5.84 -6.66
CA ASP A 214 -13.47 6.53 -6.78
C ASP A 214 -12.44 5.95 -5.82
N VAL A 215 -12.87 5.62 -4.60
CA VAL A 215 -12.03 5.09 -3.53
C VAL A 215 -11.65 3.63 -3.79
N LEU A 216 -12.62 2.81 -4.19
CA LEU A 216 -12.38 1.42 -4.58
C LEU A 216 -11.41 1.33 -5.75
N ALA A 217 -11.63 2.12 -6.81
CA ALA A 217 -10.72 2.21 -7.95
C ALA A 217 -9.33 2.69 -7.52
N GLY A 218 -9.25 3.69 -6.64
CA GLY A 218 -7.99 4.18 -6.08
C GLY A 218 -7.21 3.10 -5.34
N TRP A 219 -7.86 2.31 -4.48
CA TRP A 219 -7.21 1.19 -3.79
C TRP A 219 -6.76 0.09 -4.74
N CYS A 220 -7.57 -0.25 -5.74
CA CYS A 220 -7.23 -1.22 -6.78
C CYS A 220 -5.98 -0.81 -7.56
N ALA A 221 -5.99 0.39 -8.16
CA ALA A 221 -4.87 0.92 -8.93
C ALA A 221 -3.61 1.08 -8.07
N GLY A 222 -3.75 1.61 -6.85
CA GLY A 222 -2.61 1.84 -5.96
C GLY A 222 -1.98 0.54 -5.45
N SER A 223 -2.79 -0.45 -5.09
CA SER A 223 -2.30 -1.76 -4.66
C SER A 223 -1.64 -2.53 -5.79
N ALA A 224 -2.23 -2.49 -7.00
CA ALA A 224 -1.62 -3.06 -8.20
C ALA A 224 -0.25 -2.43 -8.47
N TRP A 225 -0.15 -1.10 -8.42
CA TRP A 225 1.10 -0.39 -8.63
C TRP A 225 2.17 -0.78 -7.60
N ALA A 226 1.83 -0.79 -6.31
CA ALA A 226 2.75 -1.19 -5.25
C ALA A 226 3.28 -2.62 -5.46
N LEU A 227 2.41 -3.56 -5.83
CA LEU A 227 2.76 -4.95 -6.12
C LEU A 227 3.67 -5.07 -7.36
N LEU A 228 3.39 -4.33 -8.43
CA LEU A 228 4.20 -4.34 -9.65
C LEU A 228 5.59 -3.75 -9.42
N CYS A 229 5.69 -2.62 -8.71
CA CYS A 229 6.98 -2.04 -8.32
C CYS A 229 7.78 -3.04 -7.47
N TRP A 230 7.10 -3.70 -6.52
CA TRP A 230 7.69 -4.72 -5.67
C TRP A 230 8.26 -5.90 -6.46
N ILE A 231 7.47 -6.48 -7.36
CA ILE A 231 7.89 -7.59 -8.23
C ILE A 231 9.08 -7.17 -9.09
N THR A 232 9.04 -5.96 -9.65
CA THR A 232 10.12 -5.42 -10.48
C THR A 232 11.45 -5.39 -9.72
N VAL A 233 11.46 -4.91 -8.48
CA VAL A 233 12.67 -4.91 -7.64
C VAL A 233 13.14 -6.33 -7.33
N LEU A 234 12.24 -7.26 -7.02
CA LEU A 234 12.61 -8.65 -6.77
C LEU A 234 13.28 -9.30 -7.99
N LEU A 235 12.75 -9.04 -9.19
CA LEU A 235 13.31 -9.57 -10.44
C LEU A 235 14.68 -8.95 -10.73
N LEU A 236 14.87 -7.65 -10.48
CA LEU A 236 16.15 -6.97 -10.66
C LEU A 236 17.23 -7.48 -9.68
N GLN A 237 16.85 -7.75 -8.42
CA GLN A 237 17.74 -8.33 -7.43
C GLN A 237 18.15 -9.77 -7.79
N ARG A 238 17.21 -10.61 -8.27
CA ARG A 238 17.52 -11.98 -8.73
C ARG A 238 18.47 -12.00 -9.92
N ARG A 239 18.44 -10.98 -10.77
CA ARG A 239 19.34 -10.82 -11.92
C ARG A 239 20.71 -10.21 -11.56
N GLY A 240 20.99 -9.99 -10.27
CA GLY A 240 22.25 -9.40 -9.80
C GLY A 240 22.41 -7.91 -10.13
N LYS A 241 21.34 -7.22 -10.54
CA LYS A 241 21.39 -5.81 -10.94
C LYS A 241 21.17 -4.83 -9.79
N VAL A 242 20.78 -5.30 -8.60
CA VAL A 242 20.47 -4.49 -7.42
C VAL A 242 20.94 -5.22 -6.15
N GLU A 243 21.66 -4.53 -5.26
CA GLU A 243 22.16 -5.09 -3.99
C GLU A 243 21.03 -5.68 -3.12
N SER A 244 21.32 -6.83 -2.49
CA SER A 244 20.39 -7.50 -1.58
C SER A 244 20.48 -6.86 -0.18
N PRO A 245 19.35 -6.56 0.51
CA PRO A 245 19.35 -5.90 1.82
C PRO A 245 20.04 -6.67 2.97
N THR A 246 20.52 -7.88 2.72
CA THR A 246 21.10 -8.80 3.71
C THR A 246 22.61 -8.99 3.57
N GLY A 247 23.28 -8.33 2.63
CA GLY A 247 24.70 -8.55 2.33
C GLY A 247 25.59 -7.39 2.76
N ASN A 248 25.93 -7.32 4.05
CA ASN A 248 27.21 -6.78 4.53
C ASN A 248 27.36 -7.12 6.02
N GLY A 249 28.23 -8.08 6.34
CA GLY A 249 28.49 -8.45 7.73
C GLY A 249 29.23 -9.76 7.98
N SER A 250 29.73 -10.46 6.96
CA SER A 250 30.58 -11.63 7.19
C SER A 250 31.71 -11.68 6.17
N GLU A 251 32.92 -11.77 6.71
CA GLU A 251 34.19 -12.18 6.08
C GLU A 251 35.04 -11.08 5.42
N ASP A 252 35.58 -10.19 6.26
CA ASP A 252 37.01 -9.84 6.16
C ASP A 252 37.72 -10.41 7.40
N ALA A 253 38.04 -11.69 7.34
CA ALA A 253 38.92 -12.36 8.29
C ALA A 253 40.04 -13.05 7.51
N SER A 254 40.96 -12.23 6.99
CA SER A 254 42.23 -12.71 6.47
C SER A 254 43.01 -13.43 7.58
N PRO A 255 43.44 -14.69 7.40
CA PRO A 255 44.33 -15.35 8.36
C PRO A 255 45.74 -14.77 8.20
N ARG A 256 46.16 -13.96 9.18
CA ARG A 256 47.58 -13.57 9.33
C ARG A 256 48.37 -14.82 9.69
N THR A 257 49.30 -15.21 8.83
CA THR A 257 50.36 -16.19 9.14
C THR A 257 51.34 -15.60 10.16
N PRO A 258 51.75 -16.34 11.20
CA PRO A 258 52.82 -15.90 12.10
C PRO A 258 54.21 -16.17 11.47
N PRO A 259 55.24 -15.34 11.77
CA PRO A 259 56.58 -15.55 11.25
C PRO A 259 57.29 -16.70 11.99
N SER A 260 58.25 -17.28 11.24
CA SER A 260 59.10 -18.45 11.50
C SER A 260 59.71 -18.59 12.88
#